data_AF-A0A140FWK5-F1
#
_entry.id   AF-A0A140FWK5-F1
#
_cell.length_a   1.000
_cell.length_b   1.000
_cell.length_c   1.000
_cell.angle_alpha   90.00
_cell.angle_beta   90.00
_cell.angle_gamma   90.00
#
_symmetry.space_group_name_H-M   'P 1'
#
loop_
_entity.id
_entity.type
_entity.pdbx_description
1 polymer ?
#
loop_
_entity_poly.entity_id
_entity_poly.type
_entity_poly.pdbx_seq_one_letter_code
_entity_poly.pdbx_strand_id
1 'polypeptide(L)'
;MNKANIWRWSKKKTKTTLKNIKAGDIFCFTQEDGTYYFGQIISKIITGHVAEIFRMVKKDALITPAELEHIDPITDPVVLDSYSLFDKKTDPTRECRIIGHQEAIQTNRFKNYYFAYGTPESWTKISALNVKEEASEH
;
A
#
# COMPACT_ATOMS: atom_id res chain seq x y z
N MET A 1 16.44 -13.68 -1.88
CA MET A 1 16.09 -13.04 -0.59
C MET A 1 15.91 -11.55 -0.82
N ASN A 2 14.70 -11.04 -0.66
CA ASN A 2 14.41 -9.62 -0.82
C ASN A 2 14.70 -8.91 0.50
N LYS A 3 15.73 -8.08 0.56
CA LYS A 3 16.10 -7.36 1.79
C LYS A 3 15.00 -6.35 2.14
N ALA A 4 14.28 -6.59 3.24
CA ALA A 4 13.33 -5.65 3.81
C ALA A 4 14.01 -4.80 4.90
N ASN A 5 13.89 -3.48 4.80
CA ASN A 5 14.35 -2.54 5.81
C ASN A 5 13.14 -2.05 6.63
N ILE A 6 13.05 -2.46 7.90
CA ILE A 6 11.96 -2.06 8.80
C ILE A 6 12.42 -0.98 9.78
N TRP A 7 11.59 0.05 9.91
CA TRP A 7 11.78 1.18 10.80
C TRP A 7 10.85 1.08 12.01
N ARG A 8 11.39 1.34 13.21
CA ARG A 8 10.56 1.41 14.43
C ARG A 8 9.57 2.57 14.35
N TRP A 9 8.31 2.29 14.68
CA TRP A 9 7.24 3.30 14.84
C TRP A 9 7.66 4.53 15.64
N SER A 10 8.46 4.32 16.70
CA SER A 10 8.95 5.36 17.62
C SER A 10 10.19 6.13 17.16
N LYS A 11 10.91 5.68 16.11
CA LYS A 11 12.17 6.31 15.68
C LYS A 11 12.03 7.33 14.55
N LYS A 12 10.88 7.40 13.87
CA LYS A 12 10.68 8.34 12.77
C LYS A 12 10.21 9.71 13.30
N LYS A 13 11.15 10.65 13.44
CA LYS A 13 10.83 12.07 13.27
C LYS A 13 10.49 12.30 11.80
N THR A 14 9.52 13.15 11.52
CA THR A 14 9.04 13.61 10.20
C THR A 14 7.98 12.74 9.51
N LYS A 15 6.82 13.37 9.30
CA LYS A 15 5.75 13.05 8.34
C LYS A 15 6.33 12.29 7.14
N THR A 16 5.76 11.14 6.78
CA THR A 16 5.92 10.65 5.41
C THR A 16 5.34 11.74 4.52
N THR A 17 6.18 12.44 3.77
CA THR A 17 5.65 13.37 2.76
C THR A 17 4.94 12.50 1.73
N LEU A 18 3.66 12.76 1.47
CA LEU A 18 2.83 11.97 0.56
C LEU A 18 3.50 11.70 -0.80
N LYS A 19 4.33 12.65 -1.26
CA LYS A 19 5.11 12.56 -2.50
C LYS A 19 6.19 11.47 -2.52
N ASN A 20 6.58 10.96 -1.35
CA ASN A 20 7.66 9.99 -1.18
C ASN A 20 7.15 8.54 -1.05
N ILE A 21 5.83 8.33 -0.99
CA ILE A 21 5.25 6.98 -1.00
C ILE A 21 5.59 6.34 -2.35
N LYS A 22 6.15 5.13 -2.32
CA LYS A 22 6.61 4.42 -3.52
C LYS A 22 6.33 2.92 -3.43
N ALA A 23 6.36 2.29 -4.60
CA ALA A 23 6.30 0.84 -4.73
C ALA A 23 7.34 0.17 -3.81
N GLY A 24 6.92 -0.84 -3.04
CA GLY A 24 7.74 -1.57 -2.08
C GLY A 24 7.68 -1.00 -0.65
N ASP A 25 7.10 0.18 -0.46
CA ASP A 25 6.88 0.73 0.88
C ASP A 25 5.91 -0.14 1.68
N ILE A 26 6.30 -0.46 2.91
CA ILE A 26 5.49 -1.22 3.86
C ILE A 26 4.82 -0.22 4.79
N PHE A 27 3.51 -0.32 4.92
CA PHE A 27 2.73 0.55 5.77
C PHE A 27 2.04 -0.22 6.89
N CYS A 28 1.71 0.54 7.93
CA CYS A 28 0.96 0.07 9.08
C CYS A 28 -0.15 1.07 9.39
N PHE A 29 -1.33 0.56 9.71
CA PHE A 29 -2.48 1.35 10.14
C PHE A 29 -3.16 0.72 11.35
N THR A 30 -3.78 1.55 12.19
CA THR A 30 -4.50 1.12 13.39
C THR A 30 -5.95 1.55 13.35
N GLN A 31 -6.80 0.80 14.07
CA GLN A 31 -8.16 1.21 14.41
C GLN A 31 -8.23 1.54 15.91
N GLU A 32 -9.38 2.03 16.37
CA GLU A 32 -9.60 2.49 17.76
C GLU A 32 -9.41 1.38 18.81
N ASP A 33 -9.45 0.11 18.40
CA ASP A 33 -9.32 -1.07 19.27
C ASP A 33 -7.85 -1.44 19.62
N GLY A 34 -6.89 -0.62 19.18
CA GLY A 34 -5.46 -0.84 19.41
C GLY A 34 -4.88 -2.00 18.60
N THR A 35 -5.57 -2.42 17.54
CA THR A 35 -5.12 -3.45 16.62
C THR A 35 -4.42 -2.83 15.41
N TYR A 36 -3.26 -3.39 15.06
CA TYR A 36 -2.42 -2.96 13.95
C TYR A 36 -2.52 -3.91 12.76
N TYR A 37 -2.65 -3.31 11.60
CA TYR A 37 -2.73 -3.96 10.30
C TYR A 37 -1.59 -3.47 9.41
N PHE A 38 -1.27 -4.26 8.40
CA PHE A 38 -0.10 -4.05 7.56
C PHE A 38 -0.42 -4.25 6.09
N GLY A 39 0.36 -3.61 5.22
CA GLY A 39 0.29 -3.81 3.79
C GLY A 39 1.53 -3.29 3.08
N GLN A 40 1.57 -3.47 1.77
CA GLN A 40 2.65 -2.99 0.91
C GLN A 40 2.10 -2.23 -0.29
N ILE A 41 2.74 -1.12 -0.63
CA ILE A 41 2.45 -0.35 -1.82
C ILE A 41 2.99 -1.10 -3.04
N ILE A 42 2.13 -1.34 -4.02
CA ILE A 42 2.47 -2.01 -5.28
C ILE A 42 2.87 -0.99 -6.34
N SER A 43 2.06 0.05 -6.53
CA SER A 43 2.32 1.10 -7.53
C SER A 43 1.62 2.40 -7.17
N LYS A 44 2.03 3.48 -7.83
CA LYS A 44 1.35 4.78 -7.77
C LYS A 44 0.43 4.91 -8.97
N ILE A 45 -0.80 5.35 -8.76
CA ILE A 45 -1.78 5.69 -9.81
C ILE A 45 -2.31 7.11 -9.62
N ILE A 46 -3.16 7.60 -10.52
CA ILE A 46 -3.63 9.00 -10.48
C ILE A 46 -4.45 9.32 -9.22
N THR A 47 -5.24 8.37 -8.72
CA THR A 47 -6.11 8.53 -7.54
C THR A 47 -5.44 8.18 -6.21
N GLY A 48 -4.16 7.80 -6.22
CA GLY A 48 -3.45 7.37 -5.02
C GLY A 48 -2.45 6.24 -5.30
N HIS A 49 -2.59 5.13 -4.59
CA HIS A 49 -1.68 3.99 -4.75
C HIS A 49 -2.45 2.67 -4.79
N VAL A 50 -1.94 1.72 -5.57
CA VAL A 50 -2.36 0.33 -5.49
C VAL A 50 -1.56 -0.33 -4.38
N ALA A 51 -2.22 -1.14 -3.56
CA ALA A 51 -1.59 -1.82 -2.43
C ALA A 51 -2.16 -3.22 -2.24
N GLU A 52 -1.41 -4.08 -1.57
CA GLU A 52 -1.92 -5.30 -0.96
C GLU A 52 -2.02 -5.13 0.55
N ILE A 53 -3.05 -5.74 1.14
CA ILE A 53 -3.23 -5.80 2.59
C ILE A 53 -2.83 -7.19 3.04
N PHE A 54 -2.09 -7.28 4.14
CA PHE A 54 -1.59 -8.55 4.66
C PHE A 54 -2.60 -9.23 5.58
N ARG A 55 -2.65 -10.57 5.56
CA ARG A 55 -3.37 -11.40 6.53
C ARG A 55 -2.58 -11.50 7.83
N MET A 56 -2.26 -10.34 8.41
CA MET A 56 -1.49 -10.22 9.64
C MET A 56 -2.08 -9.12 10.50
N VAL A 57 -2.32 -9.46 11.76
CA VAL A 57 -2.96 -8.59 12.74
C VAL A 57 -2.15 -8.67 14.03
N LYS A 58 -1.73 -7.52 14.56
CA LYS A 58 -0.85 -7.46 15.75
C LYS A 58 -1.36 -6.44 16.77
N LYS A 59 -0.87 -6.57 18.01
CA LYS A 59 -1.12 -5.60 19.10
C LYS A 59 -0.03 -4.52 19.21
N ASP A 60 0.95 -4.56 18.32
CA ASP A 60 1.96 -3.53 18.17
C ASP A 60 2.23 -3.23 16.69
N ALA A 61 2.87 -2.09 16.41
CA ALA A 61 3.24 -1.65 15.07
C ALA A 61 4.58 -2.26 14.59
N LEU A 62 4.93 -3.47 15.03
CA LEU A 62 6.21 -4.10 14.70
C LEU A 62 6.01 -5.24 13.71
N ILE A 63 6.79 -5.21 12.63
CA ILE A 63 6.88 -6.30 11.66
C ILE A 63 8.36 -6.65 11.44
N THR A 64 8.66 -7.91 11.19
CA THR A 64 10.02 -8.40 10.95
C THR A 64 10.21 -8.79 9.48
N PRO A 65 11.45 -8.79 8.97
CA PRO A 65 11.72 -9.30 7.62
C PRO A 65 11.26 -10.74 7.41
N ALA A 66 11.43 -11.62 8.42
CA ALA A 66 11.01 -13.02 8.33
C ALA A 66 9.48 -13.17 8.22
N GLU A 67 8.73 -12.33 8.93
CA GLU A 67 7.27 -12.25 8.81
C GLU A 67 6.84 -11.85 7.39
N LEU A 68 7.53 -10.86 6.78
CA LEU A 68 7.22 -10.39 5.42
C LEU A 68 7.52 -11.40 4.32
N GLU A 69 8.50 -12.30 4.52
CA GLU A 69 8.84 -13.31 3.53
C GLU A 69 7.75 -14.37 3.35
N HIS A 70 6.92 -14.60 4.36
CA HIS A 70 5.92 -15.67 4.40
C HIS A 70 4.48 -15.14 4.48
N ILE A 71 4.30 -13.83 4.28
CA ILE A 71 3.01 -13.19 4.51
C ILE A 71 2.08 -13.37 3.32
N ASP A 72 0.93 -13.97 3.57
CA ASP A 72 -0.15 -14.02 2.60
C ASP A 72 -0.96 -12.72 2.66
N PRO A 73 -1.33 -12.13 1.51
CA PRO A 73 -2.29 -11.05 1.54
C PRO A 73 -3.70 -11.56 1.82
N ILE A 74 -4.50 -10.69 2.43
CA ILE A 74 -5.89 -10.99 2.79
C ILE A 74 -6.84 -10.78 1.62
N THR A 75 -6.50 -9.91 0.67
CA THR A 75 -7.31 -9.54 -0.50
C THR A 75 -6.46 -9.45 -1.76
N ASP A 76 -7.14 -9.39 -2.89
CA ASP A 76 -6.59 -8.89 -4.14
C ASP A 76 -6.09 -7.44 -3.98
N PRO A 77 -5.26 -6.93 -4.90
CA PRO A 77 -4.79 -5.55 -4.88
C PRO A 77 -5.95 -4.56 -4.81
N VAL A 78 -5.81 -3.54 -3.97
CA VAL A 78 -6.81 -2.49 -3.76
C VAL A 78 -6.25 -1.12 -4.10
N VAL A 79 -7.12 -0.23 -4.56
CA VAL A 79 -6.80 1.19 -4.69
C VAL A 79 -6.99 1.87 -3.34
N LEU A 80 -5.94 2.50 -2.84
CA LEU A 80 -5.95 3.31 -1.63
C LEU A 80 -5.95 4.79 -1.99
N ASP A 81 -6.87 5.54 -1.38
CA ASP A 81 -6.71 6.99 -1.21
C ASP A 81 -5.63 7.25 -0.15
N SER A 82 -4.40 6.96 -0.56
CA SER A 82 -3.19 7.16 0.24
C SER A 82 -2.97 8.62 0.63
N TYR A 83 -3.56 9.57 -0.11
CA TYR A 83 -3.36 10.98 0.18
C TYR A 83 -4.14 11.39 1.42
N SER A 84 -5.39 10.93 1.53
CA SER A 84 -6.19 11.12 2.74
C SER A 84 -5.73 10.23 3.90
N LEU A 85 -5.39 8.96 3.63
CA LEU A 85 -5.03 7.99 4.67
C LEU A 85 -3.72 8.33 5.40
N PHE A 86 -2.72 8.86 4.68
CA PHE A 86 -1.42 9.19 5.27
C PHE A 86 -1.30 10.67 5.67
N ASP A 87 -2.31 11.51 5.41
CA ASP A 87 -2.33 12.87 5.95
C ASP A 87 -2.88 12.87 7.38
N LYS A 88 -2.01 13.22 8.33
CA LYS A 88 -2.22 13.14 9.79
C LYS A 88 -3.34 14.03 10.35
N LYS A 89 -4.11 14.71 9.51
CA LYS A 89 -5.13 15.68 9.96
C LYS A 89 -6.44 15.03 10.37
N THR A 90 -6.65 13.75 10.05
CA THR A 90 -7.97 13.12 10.06
C THR A 90 -8.37 12.49 11.40
N ASP A 91 -7.46 11.87 12.16
CA ASP A 91 -7.71 11.41 13.54
C ASP A 91 -6.41 10.83 14.16
N PRO A 92 -5.95 11.26 15.36
CA PRO A 92 -4.79 10.65 16.01
C PRO A 92 -4.99 9.16 16.39
N THR A 93 -6.23 8.68 16.50
CA THR A 93 -6.56 7.28 16.83
C THR A 93 -6.56 6.35 15.62
N ARG A 94 -6.50 6.89 14.40
CA ARG A 94 -6.54 6.14 13.13
C ARG A 94 -5.35 6.51 12.24
N GLU A 95 -4.15 6.29 12.78
CA GLU A 95 -2.93 6.71 12.10
C GLU A 95 -2.42 5.65 11.10
N CYS A 96 -2.10 6.10 9.88
CA CYS A 96 -1.38 5.31 8.89
C CYS A 96 0.07 5.82 8.74
N ARG A 97 1.06 4.92 8.74
CA ARG A 97 2.49 5.26 8.58
C ARG A 97 3.23 4.28 7.69
N ILE A 98 4.21 4.80 6.95
CA ILE A 98 5.21 3.96 6.28
C ILE A 98 6.26 3.54 7.31
N ILE A 99 6.35 2.23 7.55
CA ILE A 99 7.19 1.59 8.56
C ILE A 99 8.33 0.77 7.97
N GLY A 100 8.45 0.68 6.65
CA GLY A 100 9.57 -0.01 6.02
C GLY A 100 9.55 0.06 4.51
N HIS A 101 10.50 -0.62 3.88
CA HIS A 101 10.60 -0.75 2.44
C HIS A 101 11.22 -2.09 2.03
N GLN A 102 10.73 -2.68 0.94
CA GLN A 102 11.26 -3.89 0.32
C GLN A 102 11.43 -3.67 -1.19
N GLU A 103 12.66 -3.83 -1.68
CA GLU A 103 13.08 -3.44 -3.04
C GLU A 103 12.44 -4.25 -4.18
N ALA A 104 11.87 -5.43 -3.90
CA ALA A 104 11.42 -6.36 -4.93
C ALA A 104 9.99 -6.84 -4.64
N ILE A 105 9.04 -6.21 -5.33
CA ILE A 105 7.65 -6.67 -5.43
C ILE A 105 7.61 -7.80 -6.47
N GLN A 106 6.91 -8.90 -6.17
CA GLN A 106 6.65 -9.95 -7.16
C GLN A 106 5.66 -9.46 -8.23
N THR A 107 6.14 -8.68 -9.19
CA THR A 107 5.32 -8.03 -10.23
C THR A 107 4.47 -9.01 -11.04
N ASN A 108 4.93 -10.25 -11.24
CA ASN A 108 4.18 -11.30 -11.93
C ASN A 108 2.80 -11.55 -11.33
N ARG A 109 2.68 -11.51 -10.01
CA ARG A 109 1.40 -11.72 -9.31
C ARG A 109 0.35 -10.68 -9.70
N PHE A 110 0.79 -9.48 -10.02
CA PHE A 110 -0.08 -8.32 -10.24
C PHE A 110 -0.40 -8.06 -11.72
N LYS A 111 0.15 -8.87 -12.63
CA LYS A 111 0.02 -8.67 -14.09
C LYS A 111 -1.43 -8.72 -14.60
N ASN A 112 -2.29 -9.47 -13.92
CA ASN A 112 -3.66 -9.71 -14.38
C ASN A 112 -4.71 -8.88 -13.63
N TYR A 113 -4.28 -7.95 -12.78
CA TYR A 113 -5.19 -7.04 -12.06
C TYR A 113 -5.27 -5.70 -12.77
N TYR A 114 -6.49 -5.23 -12.95
CA TYR A 114 -6.79 -3.98 -13.63
C TYR A 114 -7.82 -3.17 -12.87
N PHE A 115 -7.70 -1.86 -12.99
CA PHE A 115 -8.64 -0.89 -12.47
C PHE A 115 -9.12 0.01 -13.61
N ALA A 116 -10.36 0.49 -13.52
CA ALA A 116 -10.91 1.47 -14.45
C ALA A 116 -11.31 2.72 -13.69
N TYR A 117 -10.96 3.89 -14.22
CA TYR A 117 -11.42 5.19 -13.73
C TYR A 117 -11.71 6.09 -14.91
N GLY A 118 -12.65 7.02 -14.75
CA GLY A 118 -13.09 7.83 -15.87
C GLY A 118 -14.39 8.56 -15.61
N THR A 119 -14.85 9.22 -16.65
CA THR A 119 -16.22 9.74 -16.76
C THR A 119 -17.04 8.76 -17.59
N PRO A 120 -18.38 8.89 -17.64
CA PRO A 120 -19.21 8.04 -18.49
C PRO A 120 -18.77 8.00 -19.97
N GLU A 121 -18.16 9.09 -20.46
CA GLU A 121 -17.74 9.24 -21.86
C GLU A 121 -16.27 8.85 -22.10
N SER A 122 -15.47 8.63 -21.05
CA SER A 122 -14.04 8.34 -21.19
C SER A 122 -13.53 7.51 -20.01
N TRP A 123 -13.33 6.22 -20.27
CA TRP A 123 -12.76 5.27 -19.32
C TRP A 123 -11.29 5.01 -19.62
N THR A 124 -10.47 5.04 -18.58
CA THR A 124 -9.07 4.61 -18.64
C THR A 124 -8.91 3.30 -17.87
N LYS A 125 -8.42 2.27 -18.56
CA LYS A 125 -7.99 1.02 -17.95
C LYS A 125 -6.52 1.12 -17.56
N ILE A 126 -6.19 0.67 -16.36
CA ILE A 126 -4.81 0.64 -15.87
C ILE A 126 -4.53 -0.68 -15.16
N SER A 127 -3.34 -1.24 -15.35
CA SER A 127 -2.93 -2.41 -14.57
C SER A 127 -2.57 -2.02 -13.13
N ALA A 128 -2.58 -2.99 -12.22
CA ALA A 128 -2.11 -2.82 -10.84
C ALA A 128 -0.63 -2.38 -10.75
N LEU A 129 0.13 -2.52 -11.85
CA LEU A 129 1.52 -2.07 -11.99
C LEU A 129 1.63 -0.67 -12.62
N ASN A 130 0.51 0.06 -12.76
CA ASN A 130 0.44 1.39 -13.37
C ASN A 130 0.89 1.41 -14.85
N VAL A 131 0.63 0.33 -15.59
CA VAL A 131 0.77 0.31 -17.05
C VAL A 131 -0.60 0.69 -17.64
N LYS A 132 -0.63 1.77 -18.42
CA LYS A 132 -1.84 2.18 -19.14
C LYS A 132 -2.10 1.22 -20.30
N GLU A 133 -3.32 0.75 -20.41
CA GLU A 133 -3.81 0.04 -21.58
C GLU A 133 -5.00 0.82 -22.12
N GLU A 134 -5.05 1.03 -23.44
CA GLU A 134 -6.26 1.56 -24.04
C GLU A 134 -7.39 0.54 -23.84
N ALA A 135 -8.51 1.01 -23.30
CA ALA A 135 -9.71 0.20 -23.23
C ALA A 135 -10.24 0.10 -24.67
N SER A 136 -9.91 -1.00 -25.37
CA SER A 136 -10.54 -1.27 -26.66
C SER A 136 -12.02 -1.59 -26.43
N GLU A 137 -12.90 -0.77 -26.99
CA GLU A 137 -14.32 -1.09 -27.10
C GLU A 137 -14.48 -2.42 -27.86
N HIS A 138 -15.22 -3.36 -27.28
CA HIS A 138 -15.77 -4.52 -27.99
C HIS A 138 -17.25 -4.30 -28.23
#